data_AF-A0A3S2UPH6-F1
#
_entry.id   AF-A0A3S2UPH6-F1
#
_cell.length_a   1.000
_cell.length_b   1.000
_cell.length_c   1.000
_cell.angle_alpha   90.00
_cell.angle_beta   90.00
_cell.angle_gamma   90.00
#
_symmetry.space_group_name_H-M   'P 1'
#
loop_
_entity.id
_entity.type
_entity.pdbx_description
1 polymer ?
#
loop_
_entity_poly.entity_id
_entity_poly.type
_entity_poly.pdbx_seq_one_letter_code
_entity_poly.pdbx_strand_id
1 'polypeptide(L)'
;MKLRVALYLIVAWLLAPMIAAAAGWRGIWGTGSAGLDFLLPLPISGGALHVPSWLLGAGLVMARQSADGHAAWWGRIGALAMAASGAVLLVDMNDVALALGTDAPWPSARRLLSANPLGLFLLVDGLLAALWPGAPRAAVPARRRMTGLGLAMALPALLAVALWQQAPVSRHDLLPGAARYGPNRGDETVALFTTLPMQPAVLAAAVARHGSPMPPDQDVNVQDQAVMFFDSHDAAQRLDVARARLTWCRYEDGTPERWIDGAGDCFSEHQNFSERLTAAHDTIAAGHTRPVRLFLARASACRAQPSAEECAGLDKARERLLASPDLNDQDRAALARAD
;
A
#
# COMPACT_ATOMS: atom_id res chain seq x y z
N MET A 1 -23.61 -1.79 42.88
CA MET A 1 -22.73 -1.04 41.94
C MET A 1 -21.51 -1.86 41.56
N LYS A 2 -20.64 -2.24 42.52
CA LYS A 2 -19.38 -2.97 42.27
C LYS A 2 -19.52 -4.24 41.40
N LEU A 3 -20.46 -5.14 41.71
CA LEU A 3 -20.68 -6.37 40.93
C LEU A 3 -21.09 -6.12 39.48
N ARG A 4 -21.92 -5.08 39.23
CA ARG A 4 -22.37 -4.74 37.86
C ARG A 4 -21.22 -4.20 37.03
N VAL A 5 -20.39 -3.33 37.62
CA VAL A 5 -19.20 -2.82 36.93
C VAL A 5 -18.21 -3.95 36.66
N ALA A 6 -17.97 -4.85 37.63
CA ALA A 6 -17.12 -6.02 37.41
C ALA A 6 -17.62 -6.93 36.28
N LEU A 7 -18.93 -7.19 36.21
CA LEU A 7 -19.52 -7.97 35.13
C LEU A 7 -19.38 -7.28 33.77
N TYR A 8 -19.61 -5.96 33.71
CA TYR A 8 -19.38 -5.17 32.49
C TYR A 8 -17.95 -5.34 32.00
N LEU A 9 -16.99 -5.16 32.90
CA LEU A 9 -15.57 -5.27 32.60
C LEU A 9 -15.22 -6.64 32.02
N ILE A 10 -15.68 -7.73 32.64
CA ILE A 10 -15.45 -9.10 32.15
C ILE A 10 -16.04 -9.30 30.74
N VAL A 11 -17.28 -8.86 30.51
CA VAL A 11 -17.93 -9.02 29.20
C VAL A 11 -17.22 -8.21 28.12
N ALA A 12 -16.88 -6.95 28.41
CA ALA A 12 -16.15 -6.07 27.51
C ALA A 12 -14.77 -6.65 27.15
N TRP A 13 -14.06 -7.23 28.13
CA TRP A 13 -12.76 -7.86 27.92
C TRP A 13 -12.83 -9.04 26.94
N LEU A 14 -13.86 -9.88 27.05
CA LEU A 14 -13.98 -11.11 26.26
C LEU A 14 -14.60 -10.90 24.88
N LEU A 15 -15.54 -9.97 24.74
CA LEU A 15 -16.41 -9.90 23.56
C LEU A 15 -15.65 -9.46 22.29
N ALA A 16 -14.82 -8.43 22.36
CA ALA A 16 -14.06 -7.97 21.21
C ALA A 16 -13.06 -9.03 20.69
N PRO A 17 -12.25 -9.70 21.54
CA PRO A 17 -11.42 -10.83 21.10
C PRO A 17 -12.22 -11.97 20.46
N MET A 18 -13.39 -12.31 21.00
CA MET A 18 -14.26 -13.34 20.42
C MET A 18 -14.77 -12.94 19.03
N ILE A 19 -15.17 -11.68 18.83
CA ILE A 19 -15.59 -11.18 17.52
C ILE A 19 -14.42 -11.21 16.53
N ALA A 20 -13.22 -10.77 16.94
CA ALA A 20 -12.03 -10.82 16.09
C ALA A 20 -11.66 -12.26 15.68
N ALA A 21 -11.74 -13.21 16.61
CA ALA A 21 -11.53 -14.63 16.35
C ALA A 21 -12.59 -15.19 15.38
N ALA A 22 -13.87 -14.89 15.61
CA ALA A 22 -14.97 -15.33 14.76
C ALA A 22 -14.89 -14.72 13.34
N ALA A 23 -14.41 -13.49 13.22
CA ALA A 23 -14.13 -12.84 11.94
C ALA A 23 -12.86 -13.37 11.25
N GLY A 24 -12.09 -14.26 11.90
CA GLY A 24 -10.87 -14.85 11.37
C GLY A 24 -9.73 -13.84 11.22
N TRP A 25 -9.70 -12.79 12.05
CA TRP A 25 -8.63 -11.80 12.00
C TRP A 25 -7.30 -12.42 12.42
N ARG A 26 -6.25 -12.16 11.62
CA ARG A 26 -4.90 -12.64 11.92
C ARG A 26 -4.27 -11.81 13.03
N GLY A 27 -3.50 -12.48 13.88
CA GLY A 27 -2.73 -11.82 14.93
C GLY A 27 -1.66 -10.90 14.34
N ILE A 28 -1.45 -9.75 15.00
CA ILE A 28 -0.40 -8.77 14.64
C ILE A 28 0.94 -9.20 15.26
N TRP A 29 0.90 -9.97 16.35
CA TRP A 29 2.07 -10.30 17.16
C TRP A 29 2.55 -11.76 16.99
N GLY A 30 2.24 -12.38 15.85
CA GLY A 30 2.76 -13.70 15.49
C GLY A 30 2.06 -14.90 16.12
N THR A 31 0.98 -14.72 16.90
CA THR A 31 0.17 -15.83 17.44
C THR A 31 -0.72 -16.51 16.40
N GLY A 32 -0.83 -15.94 15.20
CA GLY A 32 -1.70 -16.42 14.13
C GLY A 32 -3.19 -16.09 14.30
N SER A 33 -3.63 -15.59 15.47
CA SER A 33 -5.02 -15.25 15.76
C SER A 33 -5.15 -13.96 16.56
N ALA A 34 -5.89 -12.98 16.03
CA ALA A 34 -6.15 -11.71 16.71
C ALA A 34 -6.91 -11.92 18.03
N GLY A 35 -7.75 -12.95 18.13
CA GLY A 35 -8.47 -13.26 19.36
C GLY A 35 -7.53 -13.59 20.52
N LEU A 36 -6.47 -14.36 20.27
CA LEU A 36 -5.47 -14.65 21.30
C LEU A 36 -4.64 -13.40 21.62
N ASP A 37 -4.25 -12.63 20.61
CA ASP A 37 -3.52 -11.36 20.80
C ASP A 37 -4.29 -10.35 21.64
N PHE A 38 -5.62 -10.30 21.51
CA PHE A 38 -6.46 -9.33 22.22
C PHE A 38 -6.83 -9.79 23.64
N LEU A 39 -6.77 -11.10 23.94
CA LEU A 39 -7.03 -11.62 25.29
C LEU A 39 -5.86 -11.44 26.25
N LEU A 40 -4.64 -11.36 25.74
CA LEU A 40 -3.43 -11.20 26.55
C LEU A 40 -3.32 -9.76 27.05
N PRO A 41 -3.26 -9.49 28.36
CA PRO A 41 -3.11 -8.14 28.91
C PRO A 41 -1.65 -7.70 28.95
N LEU A 42 -0.87 -7.99 27.90
CA LEU A 42 0.55 -7.62 27.86
C LEU A 42 0.71 -6.29 27.10
N PRO A 43 1.58 -5.37 27.55
CA PRO A 43 1.82 -4.08 26.87
C PRO A 43 2.25 -4.21 25.41
N ILE A 44 2.82 -5.38 25.07
CA ILE A 44 3.36 -5.73 23.76
C ILE A 44 2.33 -6.49 22.90
N SER A 45 1.11 -6.68 23.41
CA SER A 45 0.03 -7.40 22.73
C SER A 45 -1.16 -6.47 22.47
N GLY A 46 -2.03 -6.87 21.53
CA GLY A 46 -3.18 -6.05 21.15
C GLY A 46 -4.15 -5.75 22.30
N GLY A 47 -4.14 -6.54 23.38
CA GLY A 47 -4.94 -6.29 24.59
C GLY A 47 -4.64 -4.96 25.28
N ALA A 48 -3.45 -4.35 25.10
CA ALA A 48 -3.17 -3.02 25.63
C ALA A 48 -4.05 -1.92 24.98
N LEU A 49 -4.45 -2.10 23.73
CA LEU A 49 -5.35 -1.18 23.01
C LEU A 49 -6.79 -1.21 23.58
N HIS A 50 -7.14 -2.24 24.34
CA HIS A 50 -8.41 -2.36 25.04
C HIS A 50 -8.47 -1.38 26.23
N VAL A 51 -7.35 -1.13 26.92
CA VAL A 51 -7.34 -0.38 28.19
C VAL A 51 -7.96 1.03 28.06
N PRO A 52 -7.65 1.85 27.04
CA PRO A 52 -8.26 3.18 26.90
C PRO A 52 -9.78 3.13 26.67
N SER A 53 -10.26 2.24 25.80
CA SER A 53 -11.70 2.10 25.54
C SER A 53 -12.43 1.53 26.75
N TRP A 54 -11.80 0.61 27.47
CA TRP A 54 -12.33 -0.03 28.67
C TRP A 54 -12.47 0.95 29.83
N LEU A 55 -11.46 1.80 30.07
CA LEU A 55 -11.50 2.87 31.07
C LEU A 55 -12.56 3.92 30.73
N LEU A 56 -12.64 4.31 29.45
CA LEU A 56 -13.65 5.24 28.98
C LEU A 56 -15.06 4.66 29.17
N GLY A 57 -15.29 3.43 28.73
CA GLY A 57 -16.56 2.72 28.87
C GLY A 57 -16.95 2.55 30.34
N ALA A 58 -16.02 2.17 31.21
CA ALA A 58 -16.25 2.08 32.65
C ALA A 58 -16.61 3.44 33.26
N GLY A 59 -15.92 4.52 32.87
CA GLY A 59 -16.23 5.89 33.28
C GLY A 59 -17.64 6.32 32.84
N LEU A 60 -18.04 5.98 31.62
CA LEU A 60 -19.39 6.26 31.09
C LEU A 60 -20.47 5.44 31.83
N VAL A 61 -20.21 4.17 32.13
CA VAL A 61 -21.10 3.33 32.94
C VAL A 61 -21.21 3.87 34.36
N MET A 62 -20.10 4.31 34.97
CA MET A 62 -20.11 4.94 36.29
C MET A 62 -20.92 6.23 36.28
N ALA A 63 -20.70 7.14 35.32
CA ALA A 63 -21.46 8.37 35.17
C ALA A 63 -22.97 8.11 34.99
N ARG A 64 -23.35 7.01 34.34
CA ARG A 64 -24.75 6.55 34.23
C ARG A 64 -25.34 6.01 35.52
N GLN A 65 -24.53 5.45 36.40
CA GLN A 65 -24.98 4.82 37.65
C GLN A 65 -24.96 5.77 38.85
N SER A 66 -24.06 6.76 38.87
CA SER A 66 -23.79 7.59 40.04
C SER A 66 -24.48 8.95 40.02
N ALA A 67 -25.02 9.41 38.90
CA ALA A 67 -25.38 10.81 38.73
C ALA A 67 -26.86 11.06 38.43
N ASP A 68 -27.31 12.28 38.78
CA ASP A 68 -28.59 12.84 38.35
C ASP A 68 -28.74 12.77 36.83
N GLY A 69 -29.99 12.74 36.33
CA GLY A 69 -30.31 12.34 34.95
C GLY A 69 -29.54 13.05 33.81
N HIS A 70 -28.90 14.18 34.07
CA HIS A 70 -28.01 14.88 33.14
C HIS A 70 -26.71 14.14 32.82
N ALA A 71 -25.95 13.71 33.84
CA ALA A 71 -24.69 13.01 33.60
C ALA A 71 -24.93 11.59 33.08
N ALA A 72 -26.04 10.95 33.49
CA ALA A 72 -26.45 9.70 32.88
C ALA A 72 -26.83 9.83 31.40
N TRP A 73 -27.47 10.93 31.01
CA TRP A 73 -27.74 11.24 29.61
C TRP A 73 -26.45 11.44 28.80
N TRP A 74 -25.54 12.28 29.28
CA TRP A 74 -24.27 12.53 28.59
C TRP A 74 -23.38 11.29 28.53
N GLY A 75 -23.40 10.44 29.57
CA GLY A 75 -22.72 9.14 29.53
C GLY A 75 -23.27 8.23 28.42
N ARG A 76 -24.59 8.25 28.17
CA ARG A 76 -25.20 7.51 27.06
C ARG A 76 -24.80 8.10 25.70
N ILE A 77 -24.80 9.43 25.58
CA ILE A 77 -24.37 10.12 24.34
C ILE A 77 -22.91 9.82 24.03
N GLY A 78 -22.02 9.87 25.03
CA GLY A 78 -20.61 9.49 24.88
C GLY A 78 -20.44 8.04 24.44
N ALA A 79 -21.19 7.10 25.03
CA ALA A 79 -21.15 5.69 24.64
C ALA A 79 -21.63 5.45 23.20
N LEU A 80 -22.68 6.16 22.77
CA LEU A 80 -23.14 6.09 21.37
C LEU A 80 -22.13 6.70 20.40
N ALA A 81 -21.52 7.84 20.74
CA ALA A 81 -20.48 8.48 19.94
C ALA A 81 -19.26 7.56 19.78
N MET A 82 -18.84 6.92 20.88
CA MET A 82 -17.77 5.94 20.91
C MET A 82 -18.09 4.73 20.02
N ALA A 83 -19.29 4.17 20.13
CA ALA A 83 -19.73 3.05 19.30
C ALA A 83 -19.74 3.41 17.81
N ALA A 84 -20.32 4.55 17.46
CA ALA A 84 -20.39 5.02 16.08
C ALA A 84 -18.99 5.33 15.50
N SER A 85 -18.09 5.89 16.30
CA SER A 85 -16.71 6.13 15.88
C SER A 85 -15.95 4.82 15.66
N GLY A 86 -16.17 3.82 16.53
CA GLY A 86 -15.66 2.47 16.34
C GLY A 86 -16.16 1.85 15.03
N ALA A 87 -17.45 1.99 14.73
CA ALA A 87 -18.02 1.52 13.46
C ALA A 87 -17.36 2.21 12.25
N VAL A 88 -17.15 3.52 12.29
CA VAL A 88 -16.44 4.26 11.22
C VAL A 88 -15.01 3.75 11.03
N LEU A 89 -14.29 3.49 12.12
CA LEU A 89 -12.92 2.95 12.06
C LEU A 89 -12.84 1.52 11.52
N LEU A 90 -13.93 0.75 11.63
CA LEU A 90 -14.04 -0.56 11.03
C LEU A 90 -14.36 -0.49 9.53
N VAL A 91 -14.90 0.62 9.02
CA VAL A 91 -15.10 0.77 7.57
C VAL A 91 -13.75 1.03 6.92
N ASP A 92 -13.42 0.26 5.88
CA ASP A 92 -12.29 0.56 5.01
C ASP A 92 -12.61 1.78 4.15
N MET A 93 -12.33 2.95 4.72
CA MET A 93 -12.59 4.23 4.07
C MET A 93 -11.75 4.42 2.80
N ASN A 94 -10.65 3.68 2.61
CA ASN A 94 -9.88 3.73 1.38
C ASN A 94 -10.63 3.06 0.25
N ASP A 95 -11.14 1.84 0.47
CA ASP A 95 -11.95 1.12 -0.52
C ASP A 95 -13.24 1.87 -0.85
N VAL A 96 -13.90 2.46 0.15
CA VAL A 96 -15.09 3.29 -0.06
C VAL A 96 -14.76 4.55 -0.85
N ALA A 97 -13.67 5.24 -0.51
CA ALA A 97 -13.24 6.43 -1.26
C ALA A 97 -12.87 6.09 -2.69
N LEU A 98 -12.19 4.97 -2.90
CA LEU A 98 -11.78 4.49 -4.22
C LEU A 98 -13.01 4.16 -5.07
N ALA A 99 -13.98 3.43 -4.54
CA ALA A 99 -15.22 3.10 -5.25
C ALA A 99 -16.11 4.31 -5.56
N LEU A 100 -16.05 5.36 -4.74
CA LEU A 100 -16.81 6.61 -4.96
C LEU A 100 -16.07 7.59 -5.88
N GLY A 101 -14.74 7.56 -5.91
CA GLY A 101 -13.90 8.47 -6.70
C GLY A 101 -13.48 7.93 -8.05
N THR A 102 -13.68 6.64 -8.31
CA THR A 102 -13.25 5.94 -9.54
C THR A 102 -14.34 4.99 -10.03
N ASP A 103 -14.04 4.22 -11.09
CA ASP A 103 -14.88 3.13 -11.56
C ASP A 103 -14.60 1.77 -10.88
N ALA A 104 -13.87 1.77 -9.76
CA ALA A 104 -13.65 0.58 -8.95
C ALA A 104 -14.99 0.01 -8.43
N PRO A 105 -15.15 -1.32 -8.39
CA PRO A 105 -16.38 -1.93 -7.89
C PRO A 105 -16.57 -1.64 -6.41
N TRP A 106 -17.84 -1.52 -5.98
CA TRP A 106 -18.16 -1.36 -4.56
C TRP A 106 -17.60 -2.54 -3.74
N PRO A 107 -16.92 -2.29 -2.61
CA PRO A 107 -16.36 -3.37 -1.81
C PRO A 107 -17.47 -4.30 -1.31
N SER A 108 -17.21 -5.60 -1.34
CA SER A 108 -18.11 -6.57 -0.73
C SER A 108 -18.18 -6.34 0.78
N ALA A 109 -19.28 -6.76 1.43
CA ALA A 109 -19.46 -6.59 2.88
C ALA A 109 -18.27 -7.13 3.72
N ARG A 110 -17.57 -8.15 3.23
CA ARG A 110 -16.38 -8.70 3.89
C ARG A 110 -15.14 -7.81 3.73
N ARG A 111 -14.98 -7.12 2.60
CA ARG A 111 -13.85 -6.20 2.34
C ARG A 111 -14.10 -4.80 2.91
N LEU A 112 -15.37 -4.40 3.02
CA LEU A 112 -15.76 -3.14 3.62
C LEU A 112 -15.31 -3.02 5.08
N LEU A 113 -15.12 -4.14 5.78
CA LEU A 113 -14.67 -4.16 7.16
C LEU A 113 -13.15 -4.36 7.24
N SER A 114 -12.45 -3.32 7.67
CA SER A 114 -11.02 -3.37 7.99
C SER A 114 -10.77 -4.09 9.31
N ALA A 115 -9.63 -4.79 9.39
CA ALA A 115 -9.15 -5.39 10.64
C ALA A 115 -8.53 -4.33 11.55
N ASN A 116 -9.37 -3.41 12.07
CA ASN A 116 -8.96 -2.31 12.93
C ASN A 116 -9.28 -2.63 14.41
N PRO A 117 -8.28 -3.00 15.23
CA PRO A 117 -8.50 -3.38 16.63
C PRO A 117 -9.13 -2.25 17.44
N LEU A 118 -8.66 -1.02 17.27
CA LEU A 118 -9.18 0.14 17.98
C LEU A 118 -10.65 0.38 17.63
N GLY A 119 -11.00 0.30 16.34
CA GLY A 119 -12.39 0.40 15.89
C GLY A 119 -13.29 -0.65 16.54
N LEU A 120 -12.83 -1.90 16.60
CA LEU A 120 -13.56 -2.99 17.22
C LEU A 120 -13.78 -2.77 18.73
N PHE A 121 -12.73 -2.37 19.47
CA PHE A 121 -12.85 -2.12 20.90
C PHE A 121 -13.79 -0.95 21.21
N LEU A 122 -13.66 0.17 20.48
CA LEU A 122 -14.57 1.32 20.63
C LEU A 122 -16.02 0.94 20.33
N LEU A 123 -16.26 0.15 19.27
CA LEU A 123 -17.60 -0.31 18.91
C LEU A 123 -18.21 -1.18 20.01
N VAL A 124 -17.49 -2.21 20.44
CA VAL A 124 -17.97 -3.19 21.42
C VAL A 124 -18.19 -2.55 22.78
N ASP A 125 -17.19 -1.84 23.31
CA ASP A 125 -17.29 -1.21 24.62
C ASP A 125 -18.32 -0.08 24.63
N GLY A 126 -18.41 0.70 23.55
CA GLY A 126 -19.42 1.75 23.39
C GLY A 126 -20.85 1.19 23.36
N LEU A 127 -21.09 0.11 22.60
CA LEU A 127 -22.39 -0.56 22.57
C LEU A 127 -22.75 -1.18 23.91
N LEU A 128 -21.81 -1.88 24.54
CA LEU A 128 -22.02 -2.46 25.87
C LEU A 128 -22.33 -1.35 26.89
N ALA A 129 -21.57 -0.26 26.89
CA ALA A 129 -21.79 0.86 27.79
C ALA A 129 -23.13 1.57 27.51
N ALA A 130 -23.58 1.64 26.25
CA ALA A 130 -24.86 2.24 25.85
C ALA A 130 -26.06 1.35 26.21
N LEU A 131 -25.92 0.03 26.09
CA LEU A 131 -26.96 -0.96 26.43
C LEU A 131 -26.95 -1.35 27.91
N TRP A 132 -25.90 -1.00 28.66
CA TRP A 132 -25.77 -1.41 30.05
C TRP A 132 -26.97 -0.95 30.90
N PRO A 133 -27.52 -1.83 31.76
CA PRO A 133 -28.69 -1.52 32.57
C PRO A 133 -28.48 -0.27 33.46
N GLY A 134 -29.29 0.75 33.22
CA GLY A 134 -29.28 2.01 33.95
C GLY A 134 -30.18 3.02 33.26
N ALA A 135 -31.41 3.18 33.75
CA ALA A 135 -32.33 4.18 33.21
C ALA A 135 -31.98 5.57 33.77
N PRO A 136 -31.92 6.62 32.93
CA PRO A 136 -31.95 7.98 33.46
C PRO A 136 -33.27 8.16 34.21
N ARG A 137 -33.20 8.37 35.53
CA ARG A 137 -34.40 8.52 36.38
C ARG A 137 -35.15 9.84 36.15
N ALA A 138 -34.55 10.78 35.42
CA ALA A 138 -35.14 12.08 35.13
C ALA A 138 -35.37 12.28 33.63
N ALA A 139 -36.48 12.92 33.28
CA ALA A 139 -36.79 13.32 31.92
C ALA A 139 -35.77 14.35 31.41
N VAL A 140 -35.14 14.07 30.27
CA VAL A 140 -34.20 15.01 29.64
C VAL A 140 -34.97 15.96 28.70
N PRO A 141 -34.79 17.29 28.83
CA PRO A 141 -35.44 18.26 27.94
C PRO A 141 -35.15 17.97 26.45
N ALA A 142 -36.15 18.17 25.58
CA ALA A 142 -36.05 17.85 24.15
C ALA A 142 -34.85 18.51 23.46
N ARG A 143 -34.57 19.79 23.76
CA ARG A 143 -33.41 20.51 23.23
C ARG A 143 -32.08 19.82 23.53
N ARG A 144 -31.88 19.36 24.77
CA ARG A 144 -30.67 18.63 25.18
C ARG A 144 -30.57 17.26 24.51
N ARG A 145 -31.71 16.61 24.25
CA ARG A 145 -31.73 15.36 23.48
C ARG A 145 -31.22 15.57 22.06
N MET A 146 -31.72 16.61 21.38
CA MET A 146 -31.27 16.96 20.02
C MET A 146 -29.78 17.34 19.99
N THR A 147 -29.31 18.19 20.92
CA THR A 147 -27.89 18.56 21.01
C THR A 147 -27.00 17.33 21.26
N GLY A 148 -27.41 16.46 22.19
CA GLY A 148 -26.67 15.23 22.48
C GLY A 148 -26.56 14.30 21.28
N LEU A 149 -27.67 14.08 20.57
CA LEU A 149 -27.67 13.28 19.34
C LEU A 149 -26.81 13.92 18.24
N GLY A 150 -26.90 15.23 18.05
CA GLY A 150 -26.07 15.97 17.11
C GLY A 150 -24.58 15.79 17.41
N LEU A 151 -24.18 15.91 18.68
CA LEU A 151 -22.80 15.66 19.11
C LEU A 151 -22.36 14.20 18.92
N ALA A 152 -23.24 13.25 19.21
CA ALA A 152 -22.96 11.82 19.01
C ALA A 152 -22.68 11.47 17.54
N MET A 153 -23.31 12.20 16.61
CA MET A 153 -23.11 12.02 15.16
C MET A 153 -21.98 12.89 14.60
N ALA A 154 -21.70 14.05 15.19
CA ALA A 154 -20.66 14.95 14.72
C ALA A 154 -19.26 14.32 14.83
N LEU A 155 -18.96 13.64 15.94
CA LEU A 155 -17.65 13.01 16.14
C LEU A 155 -17.34 11.92 15.10
N PRO A 156 -18.18 10.88 14.87
CA PRO A 156 -17.92 9.89 13.84
C PRO A 156 -17.94 10.50 12.43
N ALA A 157 -18.76 11.52 12.16
CA ALA A 157 -18.74 12.20 10.87
C ALA A 157 -17.42 12.94 10.61
N LEU A 158 -16.90 13.68 11.60
CA LEU A 158 -15.60 14.33 11.50
C LEU A 158 -14.46 13.31 11.33
N LEU A 159 -14.53 12.18 12.04
CA LEU A 159 -13.59 11.08 11.88
C LEU A 159 -13.64 10.48 10.48
N ALA A 160 -14.84 10.22 9.95
CA ALA A 160 -15.01 9.72 8.59
C ALA A 160 -14.44 10.68 7.55
N VAL A 161 -14.67 11.99 7.70
CA VAL A 161 -14.08 13.02 6.83
C VAL A 161 -12.56 13.03 6.95
N ALA A 162 -12.00 12.94 8.16
CA ALA A 162 -10.55 12.91 8.36
C ALA A 162 -9.90 11.67 7.72
N LEU A 163 -10.52 10.49 7.86
CA LEU A 163 -10.05 9.26 7.20
C LEU A 163 -10.19 9.36 5.67
N TRP A 164 -11.29 9.92 5.18
CA TRP A 164 -11.48 10.17 3.75
C TRP A 164 -10.39 11.07 3.15
N GLN A 165 -10.05 12.15 3.85
CA GLN A 165 -8.97 13.06 3.46
C GLN A 165 -7.58 12.41 3.56
N GLN A 166 -7.46 11.24 4.18
CA GLN A 166 -6.24 10.43 4.20
C GLN A 166 -6.20 9.37 3.11
N ALA A 167 -7.33 9.09 2.45
CA ALA A 167 -7.39 8.07 1.41
C ALA A 167 -6.51 8.44 0.20
N PRO A 168 -5.76 7.50 -0.38
CA PRO A 168 -4.86 7.79 -1.50
C PRO A 168 -5.55 8.48 -2.68
N VAL A 169 -6.76 8.04 -3.03
CA VAL A 169 -7.57 8.60 -4.13
C VAL A 169 -7.93 10.08 -3.94
N SER A 170 -7.96 10.58 -2.70
CA SER A 170 -8.25 11.99 -2.42
C SER A 170 -7.00 12.87 -2.42
N ARG A 171 -5.80 12.27 -2.41
CA ARG A 171 -4.51 12.96 -2.30
C ARG A 171 -3.65 12.89 -3.54
N HIS A 172 -3.83 11.85 -4.35
CA HIS A 172 -2.94 11.54 -5.45
C HIS A 172 -3.69 11.56 -6.78
N ASP A 173 -3.14 12.34 -7.70
CA ASP A 173 -3.62 12.45 -9.07
C ASP A 173 -3.22 11.22 -9.93
N LEU A 174 -2.32 10.39 -9.39
CA LEU A 174 -1.86 9.12 -9.92
C LEU A 174 -2.04 8.04 -8.86
N LEU A 175 -2.72 6.95 -9.21
CA LEU A 175 -2.81 5.77 -8.36
C LEU A 175 -2.12 4.59 -9.06
N PRO A 176 -1.27 3.83 -8.34
CA PRO A 176 -0.68 2.62 -8.89
C PRO A 176 -1.76 1.56 -9.14
N GLY A 177 -1.75 1.00 -10.34
CA GLY A 177 -2.54 -0.17 -10.72
C GLY A 177 -1.72 -1.45 -10.55
N ALA A 178 -1.63 -2.25 -11.61
CA ALA A 178 -0.77 -3.42 -11.66
C ALA A 178 0.65 -3.09 -12.18
N ALA A 179 1.61 -3.94 -11.83
CA ALA A 179 2.93 -3.97 -12.44
C ALA A 179 3.24 -5.42 -12.87
N ARG A 180 3.93 -5.59 -13.99
CA ARG A 180 4.29 -6.91 -14.53
C ARG A 180 5.61 -6.82 -15.28
N TYR A 181 6.48 -7.81 -15.10
CA TYR A 181 7.65 -7.97 -15.97
C TYR A 181 7.22 -8.23 -17.41
N GLY A 182 7.93 -7.60 -18.34
CA GLY A 182 7.72 -7.73 -19.78
C GLY A 182 8.20 -9.07 -20.34
N PRO A 183 8.26 -9.19 -21.67
CA PRO A 183 8.67 -10.42 -22.34
C PRO A 183 10.14 -10.77 -22.10
N ASN A 184 11.01 -9.77 -21.95
CA ASN A 184 12.42 -9.97 -21.71
C ASN A 184 12.82 -9.60 -20.27
N ARG A 185 13.99 -10.11 -19.87
CA ARG A 185 14.61 -9.71 -18.61
C ARG A 185 14.96 -8.23 -18.69
N GLY A 186 14.61 -7.47 -17.64
CA GLY A 186 14.84 -6.02 -17.61
C GLY A 186 13.63 -5.21 -18.05
N ASP A 187 12.63 -5.83 -18.66
CA ASP A 187 11.42 -5.11 -19.09
C ASP A 187 10.40 -5.08 -17.95
N GLU A 188 9.78 -3.93 -17.72
CA GLU A 188 8.65 -3.78 -16.80
C GLU A 188 7.53 -2.97 -17.43
N THR A 189 6.29 -3.45 -17.28
CA THR A 189 5.09 -2.66 -17.57
C THR A 189 4.41 -2.27 -16.26
N VAL A 190 4.16 -0.98 -16.09
CA VAL A 190 3.46 -0.41 -14.93
C VAL A 190 2.18 0.28 -15.39
N ALA A 191 1.06 -0.06 -14.78
CA ALA A 191 -0.21 0.65 -14.97
C ALA A 191 -0.40 1.73 -13.90
N LEU A 192 -0.76 2.93 -14.35
CA LEU A 192 -1.18 4.02 -13.49
C LEU A 192 -2.59 4.46 -13.87
N PHE A 193 -3.48 4.52 -12.88
CA PHE A 193 -4.73 5.26 -13.03
C PHE A 193 -4.47 6.75 -12.80
N THR A 194 -5.12 7.61 -13.59
CA THR A 194 -5.04 9.06 -13.41
C THR A 194 -6.36 9.75 -13.66
N THR A 195 -6.61 10.80 -12.88
CA THR A 195 -7.72 11.76 -13.08
C THR A 195 -7.27 13.00 -13.85
N LEU A 196 -5.98 13.11 -14.17
CA LEU A 196 -5.41 14.24 -14.90
C LEU A 196 -5.76 14.19 -16.38
N PRO A 197 -5.70 15.33 -17.08
CA PRO A 197 -5.74 15.34 -18.54
C PRO A 197 -4.66 14.41 -19.13
N MET A 198 -5.05 13.57 -20.09
CA MET A 198 -4.17 12.65 -20.82
C MET A 198 -3.25 13.41 -21.78
N GLN A 199 -2.31 14.16 -21.22
CA GLN A 199 -1.32 14.96 -21.94
C GLN A 199 0.07 14.62 -21.41
N PRO A 200 1.04 14.29 -22.29
CA PRO A 200 2.40 13.91 -21.90
C PRO A 200 3.04 14.84 -20.87
N ALA A 201 2.99 16.16 -21.11
CA ALA A 201 3.62 17.15 -20.22
C ALA A 201 3.00 17.18 -18.81
N VAL A 202 1.68 16.98 -18.70
CA VAL A 202 0.97 16.98 -17.42
C VAL A 202 1.32 15.72 -16.62
N LEU A 203 1.30 14.57 -17.29
CA LEU A 203 1.57 13.27 -16.67
C LEU A 203 3.05 13.11 -16.30
N ALA A 204 3.97 13.55 -17.15
CA ALA A 204 5.41 13.59 -16.84
C ALA A 204 5.67 14.42 -15.57
N ALA A 205 5.08 15.61 -15.48
CA ALA A 205 5.21 16.47 -14.31
C ALA A 205 4.59 15.84 -13.05
N ALA A 206 3.49 15.08 -13.19
CA ALA A 206 2.88 14.38 -12.08
C ALA A 206 3.74 13.21 -11.59
N VAL A 207 4.28 12.38 -12.48
CA VAL A 207 5.19 11.28 -12.12
C VAL A 207 6.44 11.83 -11.43
N ALA A 208 7.04 12.90 -11.96
CA ALA A 208 8.21 13.54 -11.36
C ALA A 208 7.94 14.05 -9.92
N ARG A 209 6.72 14.49 -9.60
CA ARG A 209 6.35 14.91 -8.24
C ARG A 209 6.09 13.75 -7.29
N HIS A 210 5.53 12.65 -7.80
CA HIS A 210 5.10 11.52 -6.97
C HIS A 210 6.19 10.46 -6.78
N GLY A 211 7.25 10.46 -7.59
CA GLY A 211 8.37 9.53 -7.47
C GLY A 211 8.00 8.07 -7.80
N SER A 212 6.89 7.87 -8.52
CA SER A 212 6.39 6.56 -8.93
C SER A 212 5.83 6.60 -10.35
N PRO A 213 6.16 5.62 -11.21
CA PRO A 213 7.06 4.49 -10.95
C PRO A 213 8.52 4.90 -10.78
N MET A 214 9.27 4.06 -10.06
CA MET A 214 10.71 4.24 -9.87
C MET A 214 11.38 4.27 -11.25
N PRO A 215 12.28 5.23 -11.52
CA PRO A 215 13.09 5.22 -12.73
C PRO A 215 13.85 3.90 -12.94
N PRO A 216 14.00 3.42 -14.19
CA PRO A 216 14.77 2.20 -14.47
C PRO A 216 16.19 2.24 -13.88
N ASP A 217 16.87 3.38 -13.96
CA ASP A 217 18.19 3.62 -13.36
C ASP A 217 18.23 3.54 -11.82
N GLN A 218 17.09 3.34 -11.15
CA GLN A 218 16.98 3.17 -9.71
C GLN A 218 16.47 1.78 -9.31
N ASP A 219 16.03 0.96 -10.25
CA ASP A 219 15.63 -0.43 -10.01
C ASP A 219 16.61 -1.40 -10.66
N VAL A 220 17.36 -2.11 -9.82
CA VAL A 220 18.39 -3.08 -10.24
C VAL A 220 17.86 -4.24 -11.11
N ASN A 221 16.55 -4.39 -11.26
CA ASN A 221 15.92 -5.42 -12.06
C ASN A 221 15.20 -4.88 -13.31
N VAL A 222 15.13 -3.56 -13.50
CA VAL A 222 14.39 -2.92 -14.59
C VAL A 222 15.33 -2.05 -15.40
N GLN A 223 15.51 -2.42 -16.66
CA GLN A 223 16.31 -1.69 -17.64
C GLN A 223 15.39 -0.81 -18.50
N ASP A 224 14.24 -1.34 -18.90
CA ASP A 224 13.25 -0.62 -19.69
C ASP A 224 11.88 -0.69 -19.05
N GLN A 225 11.15 0.42 -19.10
CA GLN A 225 9.85 0.54 -18.46
C GLN A 225 8.81 1.14 -19.40
N ALA A 226 7.67 0.47 -19.51
CA ALA A 226 6.45 0.96 -20.14
C ALA A 226 5.45 1.41 -19.06
N VAL A 227 5.27 2.72 -18.91
CA VAL A 227 4.28 3.29 -17.98
C VAL A 227 3.00 3.58 -18.73
N MET A 228 1.98 2.75 -18.51
CA MET A 228 0.68 2.85 -19.16
C MET A 228 -0.29 3.63 -18.27
N PHE A 229 -0.92 4.66 -18.85
CA PHE A 229 -1.87 5.52 -18.16
C PHE A 229 -3.31 5.15 -18.54
N PHE A 230 -4.16 5.06 -17.53
CA PHE A 230 -5.57 4.67 -17.63
C PHE A 230 -6.47 5.74 -17.00
N ASP A 231 -7.63 5.95 -17.61
CA ASP A 231 -8.74 6.74 -17.05
C ASP A 231 -9.73 5.86 -16.26
N SER A 232 -9.43 4.56 -16.14
CA SER A 232 -10.21 3.54 -15.45
C SER A 232 -9.32 2.82 -14.45
N HIS A 233 -9.68 2.87 -13.18
CA HIS A 233 -8.94 2.22 -12.10
C HIS A 233 -9.05 0.69 -12.21
N ASP A 234 -10.23 0.16 -12.56
CA ASP A 234 -10.38 -1.29 -12.80
C ASP A 234 -9.51 -1.76 -13.97
N ALA A 235 -9.41 -0.99 -15.06
CA ALA A 235 -8.52 -1.31 -16.18
C ALA A 235 -7.04 -1.28 -15.77
N ALA A 236 -6.62 -0.27 -14.99
CA ALA A 236 -5.25 -0.18 -14.48
C ALA A 236 -4.89 -1.35 -13.56
N GLN A 237 -5.80 -1.74 -12.65
CA GLN A 237 -5.60 -2.87 -11.74
C GLN A 237 -5.50 -4.21 -12.46
N ARG A 238 -6.17 -4.36 -13.61
CA ARG A 238 -6.12 -5.58 -14.43
C ARG A 238 -5.03 -5.57 -15.48
N LEU A 239 -4.33 -4.43 -15.65
CA LEU A 239 -3.43 -4.19 -16.77
C LEU A 239 -4.12 -4.49 -18.12
N ASP A 240 -5.34 -3.99 -18.31
CA ASP A 240 -6.11 -4.18 -19.54
C ASP A 240 -5.53 -3.29 -20.65
N VAL A 241 -4.44 -3.73 -21.28
CA VAL A 241 -3.69 -2.99 -22.30
C VAL A 241 -4.57 -2.38 -23.41
N ALA A 242 -5.68 -3.03 -23.79
CA ALA A 242 -6.59 -2.50 -24.80
C ALA A 242 -7.28 -1.17 -24.39
N ARG A 243 -7.31 -0.88 -23.08
CA ARG A 243 -7.90 0.33 -22.50
C ARG A 243 -6.87 1.36 -22.06
N ALA A 244 -5.58 1.11 -22.27
CA ALA A 244 -4.55 2.13 -22.05
C ALA A 244 -4.85 3.34 -22.93
N ARG A 245 -4.67 4.54 -22.39
CA ARG A 245 -4.93 5.80 -23.09
C ARG A 245 -3.64 6.41 -23.63
N LEU A 246 -2.55 6.21 -22.91
CA LEU A 246 -1.24 6.74 -23.23
C LEU A 246 -0.17 5.83 -22.60
N THR A 247 0.96 5.67 -23.27
CA THR A 247 2.12 4.93 -22.77
C THR A 247 3.36 5.81 -22.82
N TRP A 248 4.14 5.80 -21.74
CA TRP A 248 5.45 6.45 -21.65
C TRP A 248 6.53 5.39 -21.56
N CYS A 249 7.39 5.36 -22.58
CA CYS A 249 8.52 4.46 -22.66
C CYS A 249 9.77 5.13 -22.09
N ARG A 250 10.42 4.45 -21.15
CA ARG A 250 11.60 4.92 -20.43
C ARG A 250 12.68 3.83 -20.50
N TYR A 251 13.93 4.25 -20.66
CA TYR A 251 15.05 3.38 -20.96
C TYR A 251 16.25 3.76 -20.06
N GLU A 252 16.89 2.78 -19.44
CA GLU A 252 18.06 2.97 -18.57
C GLU A 252 19.26 3.51 -19.35
N ASP A 253 19.42 3.09 -20.61
CA ASP A 253 20.60 3.39 -21.43
C ASP A 253 20.64 4.81 -22.02
N GLY A 254 19.77 5.70 -21.53
CA GLY A 254 19.70 7.09 -21.96
C GLY A 254 19.03 7.31 -23.31
N THR A 255 18.43 6.28 -23.91
CA THR A 255 17.54 6.45 -25.08
C THR A 255 16.47 7.49 -24.75
N PRO A 256 16.20 8.46 -25.65
CA PRO A 256 15.17 9.45 -25.42
C PRO A 256 13.81 8.79 -25.14
N GLU A 257 13.18 9.24 -24.06
CA GLU A 257 11.86 8.76 -23.69
C GLU A 257 10.83 9.03 -24.79
N ARG A 258 9.85 8.13 -24.94
CA ARG A 258 8.82 8.22 -25.98
C ARG A 258 7.42 8.22 -25.36
N TRP A 259 6.52 8.98 -25.97
CA TRP A 259 5.11 8.98 -25.62
C TRP A 259 4.31 8.42 -26.80
N ILE A 260 3.49 7.42 -26.53
CA ILE A 260 2.72 6.69 -27.54
C ILE A 260 1.25 6.66 -27.13
N ASP A 261 0.35 6.97 -28.05
CA ASP A 261 -1.09 6.89 -27.79
C ASP A 261 -1.52 5.43 -27.59
N GLY A 262 -2.40 5.19 -26.61
CA GLY A 262 -2.89 3.85 -26.29
C GLY A 262 -1.85 2.97 -25.59
N ALA A 263 -1.91 1.65 -25.85
CA ALA A 263 -0.88 0.69 -25.46
C ALA A 263 0.22 0.65 -26.53
N GLY A 264 1.20 1.52 -26.37
CA GLY A 264 2.38 1.56 -27.23
C GLY A 264 3.32 0.39 -26.96
N ASP A 265 4.04 -0.02 -28.00
CA ASP A 265 5.11 -1.00 -27.87
C ASP A 265 6.43 -0.29 -27.56
N CYS A 266 6.85 -0.38 -26.29
CA CYS A 266 8.10 0.22 -25.83
C CYS A 266 9.33 -0.64 -26.11
N PHE A 267 9.14 -1.94 -26.34
CA PHE A 267 10.21 -2.94 -26.23
C PHE A 267 10.62 -3.53 -27.58
N SER A 268 9.74 -3.64 -28.58
CA SER A 268 10.10 -4.35 -29.82
C SER A 268 11.18 -3.68 -30.68
N GLU A 269 11.30 -2.36 -30.60
CA GLU A 269 12.25 -1.57 -31.39
C GLU A 269 13.53 -1.22 -30.62
N HIS A 270 13.63 -1.61 -29.36
CA HIS A 270 14.76 -1.30 -28.49
C HIS A 270 15.30 -2.59 -27.89
N GLN A 271 16.63 -2.73 -27.87
CA GLN A 271 17.27 -3.88 -27.24
C GLN A 271 17.84 -3.43 -25.91
N ASN A 272 17.36 -3.99 -24.81
CA ASN A 272 17.89 -3.67 -23.50
C ASN A 272 19.30 -4.27 -23.32
N PHE A 273 20.01 -3.88 -22.27
CA PHE A 273 21.37 -4.36 -22.07
C PHE A 273 21.46 -5.88 -21.87
N SER A 274 20.49 -6.48 -21.19
CA SER A 274 20.45 -7.94 -21.00
C SER A 274 20.36 -8.69 -22.34
N GLU A 275 19.58 -8.17 -23.28
CA GLU A 275 19.48 -8.71 -24.64
C GLU A 275 20.78 -8.50 -25.43
N ARG A 276 21.34 -7.28 -25.40
CA ARG A 276 22.63 -6.98 -26.06
C ARG A 276 23.76 -7.87 -25.52
N LEU A 277 23.79 -8.09 -24.20
CA LEU A 277 24.76 -8.96 -23.53
C LEU A 277 24.60 -10.42 -23.96
N THR A 278 23.35 -10.89 -24.04
CA THR A 278 23.03 -12.25 -24.47
C THR A 278 23.45 -12.47 -25.93
N ALA A 279 23.05 -11.56 -26.83
CA ALA A 279 23.44 -11.61 -28.24
C ALA A 279 24.97 -11.56 -28.41
N ALA A 280 25.65 -10.67 -27.67
CA ALA A 280 27.12 -10.60 -27.71
C ALA A 280 27.76 -11.89 -27.22
N HIS A 281 27.26 -12.47 -26.13
CA HIS A 281 27.77 -13.74 -25.59
C HIS A 281 27.66 -14.90 -26.59
N ASP A 282 26.58 -14.94 -27.37
CA ASP A 282 26.31 -15.99 -28.36
C ASP A 282 27.21 -15.88 -29.61
N THR A 283 27.70 -14.68 -29.92
CA THR A 283 28.65 -14.46 -31.03
C THR A 283 30.11 -14.76 -30.68
N ILE A 284 30.46 -14.78 -29.39
CA ILE A 284 31.85 -14.98 -28.95
C ILE A 284 32.23 -16.45 -28.99
N ALA A 285 33.34 -16.75 -29.67
CA ALA A 285 33.85 -18.10 -29.85
C ALA A 285 34.02 -18.85 -28.52
N ALA A 286 33.60 -20.12 -28.50
CA ALA A 286 33.69 -21.00 -27.33
C ALA A 286 35.13 -21.31 -26.87
N GLY A 287 36.14 -20.98 -27.67
CA GLY A 287 37.56 -21.20 -27.36
C GLY A 287 38.15 -20.26 -26.30
N HIS A 288 37.42 -19.20 -25.92
CA HIS A 288 37.82 -18.28 -24.86
C HIS A 288 37.41 -18.81 -23.47
N THR A 289 38.19 -18.50 -22.43
CA THR A 289 37.81 -18.83 -21.05
C THR A 289 36.52 -18.11 -20.65
N ARG A 290 35.72 -18.70 -19.75
CA ARG A 290 34.43 -18.12 -19.32
C ARG A 290 34.55 -16.66 -18.85
N PRO A 291 35.52 -16.26 -18.01
CA PRO A 291 35.64 -14.86 -17.57
C PRO A 291 35.92 -13.89 -18.73
N VAL A 292 36.75 -14.31 -19.70
CA VAL A 292 37.07 -13.51 -20.89
C VAL A 292 35.86 -13.39 -21.81
N ARG A 293 35.12 -14.48 -22.03
CA ARG A 293 33.86 -14.44 -22.79
C ARG A 293 32.85 -13.46 -22.20
N LEU A 294 32.65 -13.52 -20.88
CA LEU A 294 31.73 -12.61 -20.18
C LEU A 294 32.18 -11.15 -20.29
N PHE A 295 33.49 -10.88 -20.14
CA PHE A 295 34.03 -9.54 -20.32
C PHE A 295 33.85 -9.04 -21.75
N LEU A 296 34.22 -9.84 -22.76
CA LEU A 296 34.10 -9.47 -24.17
C LEU A 296 32.63 -9.25 -24.55
N ALA A 297 31.71 -10.06 -24.02
CA ALA A 297 30.27 -9.90 -24.23
C ALA A 297 29.79 -8.56 -23.67
N ARG A 298 30.18 -8.24 -22.43
CA ARG A 298 29.85 -6.99 -21.75
C ARG A 298 30.43 -5.78 -22.47
N ALA A 299 31.71 -5.83 -22.84
CA ALA A 299 32.37 -4.77 -23.60
C ALA A 299 31.69 -4.54 -24.96
N SER A 300 31.30 -5.61 -25.65
CA SER A 300 30.56 -5.51 -26.90
C SER A 300 29.16 -4.90 -26.72
N ALA A 301 28.41 -5.32 -25.70
CA ALA A 301 27.10 -4.77 -25.38
C ALA A 301 27.16 -3.27 -25.04
N CYS A 302 28.21 -2.84 -24.33
CA CYS A 302 28.47 -1.45 -23.99
C CYS A 302 28.84 -0.57 -25.19
N ARG A 303 29.57 -1.11 -26.18
CA ARG A 303 29.91 -0.36 -27.40
C ARG A 303 28.70 -0.08 -28.28
N ALA A 304 27.72 -0.99 -28.31
CA ALA A 304 26.52 -0.81 -29.09
C ALA A 304 25.67 0.35 -28.55
N GLN A 305 25.52 0.42 -27.23
CA GLN A 305 24.81 1.50 -26.56
C GLN A 305 25.23 1.57 -25.08
N PRO A 306 25.95 2.63 -24.67
CA PRO A 306 26.55 2.69 -23.34
C PRO A 306 25.51 3.06 -22.27
N SER A 307 25.26 2.16 -21.32
CA SER A 307 24.62 2.53 -20.04
C SER A 307 25.69 2.96 -19.04
N ALA A 308 25.51 4.10 -18.37
CA ALA A 308 26.54 4.66 -17.51
C ALA A 308 26.90 3.72 -16.34
N GLU A 309 25.89 3.04 -15.78
CA GLU A 309 26.06 2.12 -14.65
C GLU A 309 26.61 0.75 -15.07
N GLU A 310 26.01 0.10 -16.09
CA GLU A 310 26.42 -1.25 -16.46
C GLU A 310 27.71 -1.29 -17.28
N CYS A 311 28.14 -0.16 -17.85
CA CYS A 311 29.46 -0.03 -18.47
C CYS A 311 30.54 0.50 -17.51
N ALA A 312 30.16 0.87 -16.28
CA ALA A 312 31.12 1.32 -15.29
C ALA A 312 32.12 0.21 -14.93
N GLY A 313 33.41 0.58 -14.86
CA GLY A 313 34.48 -0.29 -14.39
C GLY A 313 34.95 -1.36 -15.38
N LEU A 314 34.59 -1.27 -16.66
CA LEU A 314 35.13 -2.15 -17.71
C LEU A 314 36.66 -2.12 -17.75
N ASP A 315 37.30 -0.95 -17.66
CA ASP A 315 38.76 -0.85 -17.64
C ASP A 315 39.39 -1.62 -16.47
N LYS A 316 38.85 -1.44 -15.27
CA LYS A 316 39.32 -2.13 -14.06
C LYS A 316 39.09 -3.64 -14.14
N ALA A 317 37.98 -4.07 -14.74
CA ALA A 317 37.71 -5.49 -14.98
C ALA A 317 38.71 -6.08 -15.97
N ARG A 318 39.03 -5.34 -17.04
CA ARG A 318 40.04 -5.72 -18.02
C ARG A 318 41.43 -5.87 -17.42
N GLU A 319 41.89 -4.87 -16.65
CA GLU A 319 43.19 -4.90 -15.98
C GLU A 319 43.33 -6.12 -15.06
N ARG A 320 42.27 -6.42 -14.29
CA ARG A 320 42.21 -7.61 -13.42
C ARG A 320 42.31 -8.90 -14.21
N LEU A 321 41.63 -8.99 -15.35
CA LEU A 321 41.71 -10.17 -16.21
C LEU A 321 43.12 -10.30 -16.80
N LEU A 322 43.69 -9.23 -17.37
CA LEU A 322 45.04 -9.23 -17.94
C LEU A 322 46.13 -9.64 -16.93
N ALA A 323 45.94 -9.30 -15.65
CA ALA A 323 46.81 -9.71 -14.56
C ALA A 323 46.68 -11.20 -14.16
N SER A 324 45.69 -11.93 -14.68
CA SER A 324 45.50 -13.34 -14.37
C SER A 324 46.59 -14.22 -15.03
N PRO A 325 47.21 -15.13 -14.26
CA PRO A 325 48.21 -16.07 -14.80
C PRO A 325 47.58 -17.13 -15.73
N ASP A 326 46.28 -17.40 -15.57
CA ASP A 326 45.60 -18.50 -16.25
C ASP A 326 45.13 -18.16 -17.67
N LEU A 327 45.37 -16.93 -18.15
CA LEU A 327 45.04 -16.53 -19.50
C LEU A 327 46.02 -17.10 -20.52
N ASN A 328 45.48 -17.76 -21.55
CA ASN A 328 46.23 -18.12 -22.75
C ASN A 328 46.49 -16.89 -23.64
N ASP A 329 47.38 -17.03 -24.63
CA ASP A 329 47.77 -15.93 -25.51
C ASP A 329 46.60 -15.40 -26.36
N GLN A 330 45.67 -16.28 -26.74
CA GLN A 330 44.47 -15.91 -27.51
C GLN A 330 43.55 -14.98 -26.70
N ASP A 331 43.35 -15.27 -25.42
CA ASP A 331 42.54 -14.48 -24.50
C ASP A 331 43.19 -13.12 -24.21
N ARG A 332 44.50 -13.09 -23.97
CA ARG A 332 45.25 -11.82 -23.78
C ARG A 332 45.14 -10.93 -25.02
N ALA A 333 45.32 -11.52 -26.20
CA ALA A 333 45.18 -10.80 -27.46
C ALA A 333 43.75 -10.30 -27.71
N ALA A 334 42.73 -11.04 -27.29
CA ALA A 334 41.34 -10.60 -27.40
C ALA A 334 41.03 -9.45 -26.44
N LEU A 335 41.47 -9.51 -25.18
CA LEU A 335 41.30 -8.43 -24.19
C LEU A 335 42.01 -7.14 -24.61
N ALA A 336 43.20 -7.25 -25.21
CA ALA A 336 43.96 -6.10 -25.69
C ALA A 336 43.30 -5.40 -26.91
N ARG A 337 42.46 -6.11 -27.67
CA ARG A 337 41.70 -5.53 -28.80
C ARG A 337 40.32 -5.03 -28.42
N ALA A 338 39.91 -5.21 -27.16
CA ALA A 338 38.55 -4.92 -26.71
C ALA A 338 38.32 -3.45 -26.34
N ASP A 339 39.24 -2.53 -26.65
CA ASP A 339 39.05 -1.08 -26.56
C ASP A 339 37.87 -0.57 -27.41
#